data_AF-A0A957H5G3-F1
#
_entry.id   AF-A0A957H5G3-F1
#
_cell.length_a   1.000
_cell.length_b   1.000
_cell.length_c   1.000
_cell.angle_alpha   90.00
_cell.angle_beta   90.00
_cell.angle_gamma   90.00
#
_symmetry.space_group_name_H-M   'P 1'
#
loop_
_entity.id
_entity.type
_entity.pdbx_description
1 polymer ?
#
loop_
_entity_poly.entity_id
_entity_poly.type
_entity_poly.pdbx_seq_one_letter_code
_entity_poly.pdbx_strand_id
1 'polypeptide(L)'
;MHRLPKSLILFVTSNLTILLCLGLLFWGKAAADSRVPAGGGLTLTLIGQYETGIFGESAAEIPAYDPASQQLFITNSANGVVDVLDISDPTSPALVASLPVSPFAASPNSVAVADGLVAIAAEAADKQAPGSVIFYDTAGTFVDAVTVGALPDMVTFTPDGQKAIVAGEGEPNNAYDNDPLGTVTIIDVGAGPTRFAGGFAANILDFTSFNGGVDPAIRIFGPNASVAQDLEPEYIAVSPDGNTAYVTLQENNAL
;
A
#
# COMPACT_ATOMS: atom_id res chain seq x y z
N MET A 1 20.19 5.97 -22.97
CA MET A 1 18.93 6.30 -22.28
C MET A 1 19.28 6.79 -20.90
N HIS A 2 19.03 8.06 -20.56
CA HIS A 2 19.16 8.52 -19.18
C HIS A 2 17.92 8.08 -18.41
N ARG A 3 18.09 7.17 -17.45
CA ARG A 3 17.03 6.83 -16.48
C ARG A 3 16.91 8.00 -15.48
N LEU A 4 15.70 8.28 -15.01
CA LEU A 4 15.41 9.33 -14.02
C LEU A 4 15.20 8.73 -12.63
N PRO A 5 15.46 9.47 -11.55
CA PRO A 5 15.28 8.96 -10.20
C PRO A 5 13.78 8.86 -9.89
N LYS A 6 13.36 7.82 -9.18
CA LYS A 6 11.98 7.74 -8.69
C LYS A 6 11.72 8.88 -7.71
N SER A 7 10.61 9.57 -7.93
CA SER A 7 10.31 10.86 -7.32
C SER A 7 8.85 10.91 -6.89
N LEU A 8 8.59 11.53 -5.74
CA LEU A 8 7.26 11.95 -5.34
C LEU A 8 7.08 13.42 -5.71
N ILE A 9 5.93 13.74 -6.29
CA ILE A 9 5.62 15.06 -6.81
C ILE A 9 4.29 15.55 -6.22
N LEU A 10 4.29 16.81 -5.78
CA LEU A 10 3.15 17.45 -5.12
C LEU A 10 2.56 18.53 -6.02
N PHE A 11 1.25 18.42 -6.29
CA PHE A 11 0.51 19.39 -7.10
C PHE A 11 -0.56 20.12 -6.28
N VAL A 12 -0.88 21.34 -6.71
CA VAL A 12 -2.09 22.07 -6.31
C VAL A 12 -2.90 22.48 -7.53
N THR A 13 -4.21 22.67 -7.35
CA THR A 13 -5.11 23.17 -8.39
C THR A 13 -5.50 24.63 -8.14
N SER A 14 -5.75 25.38 -9.21
CA SER A 14 -6.06 26.82 -9.16
C SER A 14 -7.43 27.18 -8.58
N ASN A 15 -8.35 26.21 -8.46
CA ASN A 15 -9.72 26.45 -7.98
C ASN A 15 -10.10 25.69 -6.70
N LEU A 16 -9.19 24.85 -6.17
CA LEU A 16 -9.37 24.08 -4.94
C LEU A 16 -7.99 23.62 -4.42
N THR A 17 -7.66 23.89 -3.15
CA THR A 17 -6.42 23.40 -2.53
C THR A 17 -6.56 21.90 -2.25
N ILE A 18 -6.37 21.07 -3.27
CA ILE A 18 -6.17 19.63 -3.14
C ILE A 18 -4.67 19.38 -3.31
N LEU A 19 -4.04 18.79 -2.30
CA LEU A 19 -2.70 18.25 -2.42
C LEU A 19 -2.81 16.87 -3.09
N LEU A 20 -2.37 16.77 -4.33
CA LEU A 20 -2.25 15.48 -5.02
C LEU A 20 -0.81 15.00 -4.91
N CYS A 21 -0.61 13.91 -4.16
CA CYS A 21 0.60 13.09 -4.20
C CYS A 21 0.44 12.06 -5.31
N LEU A 22 1.25 12.14 -6.36
CA LEU A 22 1.26 11.15 -7.42
C LEU A 22 2.69 10.62 -7.59
N GLY A 23 2.85 9.30 -7.56
CA GLY A 23 4.02 8.63 -8.10
C GLY A 23 3.98 8.73 -9.62
N LEU A 24 4.60 9.77 -10.18
CA LEU A 24 4.61 10.00 -11.63
C LEU A 24 6.05 10.00 -12.15
N LEU A 25 6.27 9.23 -13.22
CA LEU A 25 7.47 9.29 -14.04
C LEU A 25 7.47 10.60 -14.87
N PHE A 26 7.89 11.71 -14.27
CA PHE A 26 8.12 12.94 -15.03
C PHE A 26 9.47 12.91 -15.74
N TRP A 27 9.49 13.39 -16.99
CA TRP A 27 10.72 13.60 -17.74
C TRP A 27 11.45 14.87 -17.24
N GLY A 28 12.31 14.71 -16.24
CA GLY A 28 13.24 15.73 -15.72
C GLY A 28 12.77 16.42 -14.43
N LYS A 29 13.69 17.16 -13.79
CA LYS A 29 13.36 18.09 -12.69
C LYS A 29 12.33 19.08 -13.21
N ALA A 30 11.09 18.92 -12.78
CA ALA A 30 10.09 19.91 -13.07
C ALA A 30 10.35 21.12 -12.15
N ALA A 31 10.47 22.31 -12.74
CA ALA A 31 10.63 23.53 -11.96
C ALA A 31 9.36 23.75 -11.11
N ALA A 32 9.53 24.26 -9.89
CA ALA A 32 8.42 24.82 -9.12
C ALA A 32 7.63 25.81 -10.01
N ASP A 33 6.30 25.79 -9.92
CA ASP A 33 5.38 26.56 -10.77
C ASP A 33 5.25 26.06 -12.23
N SER A 34 5.73 24.86 -12.54
CA SER A 34 5.39 24.21 -13.82
C SER A 34 3.91 23.84 -13.87
N ARG A 35 3.22 24.30 -14.93
CA ARG A 35 1.80 24.08 -15.15
C ARG A 35 1.59 22.93 -16.12
N VAL A 36 0.93 21.87 -15.66
CA VAL A 36 0.55 20.74 -16.51
C VAL A 36 -0.96 20.83 -16.78
N PRO A 37 -1.39 20.93 -18.06
CA PRO A 37 -2.80 20.82 -18.40
C PRO A 37 -3.30 19.40 -18.08
N ALA A 38 -4.28 19.27 -17.19
CA ALA A 38 -4.87 17.98 -16.82
C ALA A 38 -6.15 17.65 -17.60
N GLY A 39 -6.40 18.35 -18.72
CA GLY A 39 -7.66 18.28 -19.46
C GLY A 39 -8.81 19.02 -18.76
N GLY A 40 -9.86 19.39 -19.50
CA GLY A 40 -11.09 19.96 -18.92
C GLY A 40 -10.98 21.34 -18.24
N GLY A 41 -9.90 22.10 -18.46
CA GLY A 41 -9.67 23.40 -17.80
C GLY A 41 -8.99 23.29 -16.42
N LEU A 42 -8.59 22.09 -16.00
CA LEU A 42 -7.80 21.88 -14.79
C LEU A 42 -6.32 22.17 -15.07
N THR A 43 -5.73 23.05 -14.27
CA THR A 43 -4.28 23.31 -14.28
C THR A 43 -3.68 22.76 -13.00
N LEU A 44 -2.74 21.83 -13.14
CA LEU A 44 -1.91 21.35 -12.04
C LEU A 44 -0.65 22.19 -11.98
N THR A 45 -0.37 22.77 -10.82
CA THR A 45 0.89 23.48 -10.57
C THR A 45 1.76 22.65 -9.66
N LEU A 46 2.96 22.31 -10.12
CA LEU A 46 3.97 21.67 -9.28
C LEU A 46 4.41 22.63 -8.17
N ILE A 47 4.29 22.21 -6.92
CA ILE A 47 4.71 22.99 -5.76
C ILE A 47 5.95 22.45 -5.06
N GLY A 48 6.17 21.13 -5.06
CA GLY A 48 7.31 20.49 -4.44
C GLY A 48 7.57 19.09 -4.98
N GLN A 49 8.81 18.62 -4.82
CA GLN A 49 9.25 17.30 -5.27
C GLN A 49 10.26 16.74 -4.28
N TYR A 50 10.18 15.44 -4.03
CA TYR A 50 11.21 14.67 -3.35
C TYR A 50 11.79 13.63 -4.32
N GLU A 51 13.12 13.56 -4.42
CA GLU A 51 13.83 12.59 -5.24
C GLU A 51 14.58 11.61 -4.33
N THR A 52 14.29 10.31 -4.46
CA THR A 52 14.99 9.25 -3.69
C THR A 52 16.45 9.08 -4.10
N GLY A 53 16.81 9.56 -5.30
CA GLY A 53 18.10 9.28 -5.93
C GLY A 53 18.26 7.85 -6.46
N ILE A 54 17.22 7.02 -6.40
CA ILE A 54 17.21 5.62 -6.86
C ILE A 54 16.61 5.54 -8.26
N PHE A 55 17.24 4.77 -9.16
CA PHE A 55 16.92 4.74 -10.60
C PHE A 55 16.50 3.36 -11.07
N GLY A 56 15.26 3.22 -11.56
CA GLY A 56 14.78 1.99 -12.20
C GLY A 56 14.53 0.81 -11.25
N GLU A 57 14.48 1.06 -9.94
CA GLU A 57 14.18 0.09 -8.88
C GLU A 57 12.93 0.50 -8.10
N SER A 58 12.35 -0.44 -7.37
CA SER A 58 11.42 -0.39 -6.21
C SER A 58 11.30 0.84 -5.28
N ALA A 59 11.32 2.12 -5.69
CA ALA A 59 11.44 3.25 -4.73
C ALA A 59 10.34 4.32 -4.83
N ALA A 60 9.78 4.77 -3.72
CA ALA A 60 8.75 5.82 -3.64
C ALA A 60 7.48 5.53 -4.48
N GLU A 61 6.76 4.45 -4.19
CA GLU A 61 5.62 3.99 -5.01
C GLU A 61 4.25 4.31 -4.41
N ILE A 62 3.95 3.77 -3.21
CA ILE A 62 2.64 3.91 -2.57
C ILE A 62 2.74 4.96 -1.45
N PRO A 63 2.05 6.11 -1.57
CA PRO A 63 2.03 7.14 -0.55
C PRO A 63 0.82 7.02 0.40
N ALA A 64 1.02 7.30 1.69
CA ALA A 64 -0.05 7.52 2.66
C ALA A 64 0.22 8.82 3.44
N TYR A 65 -0.77 9.71 3.53
CA TYR A 65 -0.65 11.03 4.17
C TYR A 65 -1.33 11.04 5.54
N ASP A 66 -0.60 11.46 6.57
CA ASP A 66 -1.18 11.78 7.87
C ASP A 66 -1.36 13.31 8.02
N PRO A 67 -2.60 13.82 8.05
CA PRO A 67 -2.84 15.25 8.19
C PRO A 67 -2.48 15.81 9.57
N ALA A 68 -2.45 14.96 10.61
CA ALA A 68 -2.15 15.42 11.97
C ALA A 68 -0.67 15.73 12.17
N SER A 69 0.22 14.86 11.67
CA SER A 69 1.67 15.10 11.70
C SER A 69 2.20 15.86 10.48
N GLN A 70 1.37 16.04 9.44
CA GLN A 70 1.78 16.57 8.13
C GLN A 70 2.92 15.76 7.50
N GLN A 71 2.90 14.44 7.70
CA GLN A 71 3.89 13.53 7.14
C GLN A 71 3.30 12.69 6.02
N LEU A 72 4.16 12.34 5.07
CA LEU A 72 3.88 11.39 4.00
C LEU A 72 4.75 10.15 4.17
N PHE A 73 4.11 8.99 4.24
CA PHE A 73 4.74 7.68 4.30
C PHE A 73 4.78 7.09 2.89
N ILE A 74 5.93 6.62 2.44
CA ILE A 74 6.08 6.15 1.05
C ILE A 74 6.87 4.84 1.01
N THR A 75 6.34 3.83 0.33
CA THR A 75 7.05 2.56 0.17
C THR A 75 8.36 2.73 -0.62
N ASN A 76 9.43 2.13 -0.12
CA ASN A 76 10.75 2.07 -0.74
C ASN A 76 11.32 0.65 -0.64
N SER A 77 10.78 -0.23 -1.47
CA SER A 77 11.13 -1.65 -1.62
C SER A 77 12.61 -1.88 -1.98
N ALA A 78 13.24 -0.95 -2.68
CA ALA A 78 14.68 -1.01 -2.99
C ALA A 78 15.55 -1.02 -1.73
N ASN A 79 15.08 -0.42 -0.64
CA ASN A 79 15.76 -0.37 0.65
C ASN A 79 15.06 -1.21 1.73
N GLY A 80 13.92 -1.85 1.45
CA GLY A 80 13.14 -2.59 2.45
C GLY A 80 12.58 -1.68 3.56
N VAL A 81 12.19 -0.45 3.21
CA VAL A 81 11.69 0.55 4.18
C VAL A 81 10.46 1.29 3.65
N VAL A 82 9.72 1.92 4.55
CA VAL A 82 8.82 3.03 4.24
C VAL A 82 9.50 4.33 4.63
N ASP A 83 9.75 5.22 3.68
CA ASP A 83 10.31 6.55 3.93
C ASP A 83 9.24 7.49 4.48
N VAL A 84 9.62 8.32 5.44
CA VAL A 84 8.75 9.32 6.07
C VAL A 84 9.23 10.71 5.69
N LEU A 85 8.41 11.43 4.93
CA LEU A 85 8.67 12.82 4.55
C LEU A 85 7.86 13.76 5.43
N ASP A 86 8.50 14.80 5.97
CA ASP A 86 7.82 15.99 6.47
C ASP A 86 7.40 16.85 5.28
N ILE A 87 6.11 17.14 5.20
CA ILE A 87 5.49 18.00 4.19
C ILE A 87 4.67 19.13 4.81
N SER A 88 5.01 19.55 6.03
CA SER A 88 4.47 20.76 6.67
C SER A 88 4.67 22.01 5.81
N ASP A 89 5.80 22.08 5.11
CA ASP A 89 5.99 22.90 3.90
C ASP A 89 5.99 22.00 2.65
N PRO A 90 4.86 21.88 1.92
CA PRO A 90 4.77 21.01 0.74
C PRO A 90 5.59 21.53 -0.45
N THR A 91 6.18 22.74 -0.37
CA THR A 91 7.11 23.24 -1.39
C THR A 91 8.54 22.74 -1.20
N SER A 92 8.85 22.22 0.00
CA SER A 92 10.16 21.68 0.34
C SER A 92 10.06 20.39 1.17
N PRO A 93 9.55 19.28 0.59
CA PRO A 93 9.49 18.00 1.29
C PRO A 93 10.85 17.53 1.79
N ALA A 94 10.91 17.04 3.03
CA ALA A 94 12.16 16.60 3.65
C ALA A 94 12.02 15.17 4.20
N LEU A 95 12.97 14.28 3.86
CA LEU A 95 13.06 12.96 4.50
C LEU A 95 13.46 13.14 5.97
N VAL A 96 12.63 12.66 6.88
CA VAL A 96 12.83 12.79 8.34
C VAL A 96 13.03 11.46 9.05
N ALA A 97 12.56 10.35 8.48
CA ALA A 97 12.78 8.99 8.99
C ALA A 97 12.59 7.94 7.89
N SER A 98 12.98 6.69 8.19
CA SER A 98 12.65 5.50 7.40
C SER A 98 12.27 4.36 8.34
N LEU A 99 11.15 3.69 8.07
CA LEU A 99 10.57 2.61 8.86
C LEU A 99 10.96 1.26 8.23
N PRO A 100 11.81 0.45 8.86
CA PRO A 100 12.23 -0.82 8.28
C PRO A 100 11.15 -1.89 8.37
N VAL A 101 11.03 -2.77 7.37
CA VAL A 101 10.17 -3.95 7.48
C VAL A 101 10.89 -5.16 8.08
N SER A 102 12.23 -5.13 8.13
CA SER A 102 13.04 -6.15 8.81
C SER A 102 12.92 -6.05 10.33
N PRO A 103 12.95 -7.16 11.08
CA PRO A 103 13.20 -8.53 10.62
C PRO A 103 11.94 -9.29 10.18
N PHE A 104 10.78 -8.64 10.09
CA PHE A 104 9.49 -9.31 9.94
C PHE A 104 9.15 -9.67 8.48
N ALA A 105 9.66 -8.91 7.53
CA ALA A 105 9.44 -9.08 6.09
C ALA A 105 10.68 -8.64 5.30
N ALA A 106 10.63 -8.82 3.97
CA ALA A 106 11.71 -8.47 3.05
C ALA A 106 11.46 -7.14 2.31
N SER A 107 10.23 -6.91 1.86
CA SER A 107 9.90 -5.73 1.03
C SER A 107 8.50 -5.19 1.35
N PRO A 108 8.32 -3.88 1.55
CA PRO A 108 7.00 -3.26 1.62
C PRO A 108 6.34 -3.19 0.24
N ASN A 109 5.05 -3.53 0.19
CA ASN A 109 4.21 -3.40 -1.00
C ASN A 109 3.21 -2.24 -0.86
N SER A 110 2.67 -2.04 0.35
CA SER A 110 1.69 -0.97 0.61
C SER A 110 1.82 -0.38 2.01
N VAL A 111 1.34 0.85 2.16
CA VAL A 111 1.30 1.59 3.43
C VAL A 111 -0.03 2.33 3.56
N ALA A 112 -0.58 2.34 4.77
CA ALA A 112 -1.74 3.12 5.17
C ALA A 112 -1.49 3.79 6.53
N VAL A 113 -2.21 4.88 6.82
CA VAL A 113 -2.13 5.56 8.12
C VAL A 113 -3.53 5.96 8.60
N ALA A 114 -3.83 5.71 9.88
CA ALA A 114 -5.07 6.13 10.54
C ALA A 114 -4.86 6.39 12.03
N ASP A 115 -5.34 7.55 12.50
CA ASP A 115 -5.19 8.06 13.88
C ASP A 115 -3.79 7.86 14.49
N GLY A 116 -2.75 8.19 13.73
CA GLY A 116 -1.37 8.09 14.17
C GLY A 116 -0.76 6.68 14.14
N LEU A 117 -1.49 5.67 13.68
CA LEU A 117 -0.98 4.31 13.45
C LEU A 117 -0.70 4.10 11.96
N VAL A 118 0.54 3.75 11.64
CA VAL A 118 1.01 3.41 10.29
C VAL A 118 1.01 1.89 10.15
N ALA A 119 0.39 1.36 9.11
CA ALA A 119 0.39 -0.06 8.77
C ALA A 119 1.11 -0.27 7.44
N ILE A 120 2.03 -1.24 7.40
CA ILE A 120 2.85 -1.55 6.24
C ILE A 120 2.62 -3.01 5.86
N ALA A 121 1.96 -3.27 4.73
CA ALA A 121 1.89 -4.61 4.14
C ALA A 121 3.22 -4.92 3.46
N ALA A 122 3.85 -6.04 3.85
CA ALA A 122 5.17 -6.40 3.39
C ALA A 122 5.33 -7.90 3.12
N GLU A 123 5.87 -8.22 1.95
CA GLU A 123 6.14 -9.59 1.49
C GLU A 123 7.37 -10.21 2.17
N ALA A 124 7.31 -11.52 2.36
CA ALA A 124 8.46 -12.31 2.76
C ALA A 124 9.46 -12.43 1.59
N ALA A 125 10.70 -12.85 1.89
CA ALA A 125 11.72 -13.04 0.85
C ALA A 125 11.35 -14.16 -0.12
N ASP A 126 10.66 -15.18 0.37
CA ASP A 126 9.90 -16.12 -0.45
C ASP A 126 8.48 -15.59 -0.58
N LYS A 127 8.08 -15.16 -1.77
CA LYS A 127 6.76 -14.55 -1.99
C LYS A 127 5.60 -15.50 -1.74
N GLN A 128 5.83 -16.81 -1.88
CA GLN A 128 4.82 -17.81 -1.58
C GLN A 128 4.70 -18.10 -0.07
N ALA A 129 5.60 -17.57 0.76
CA ALA A 129 5.51 -17.67 2.21
C ALA A 129 4.62 -16.56 2.80
N PRO A 130 4.02 -16.79 3.98
CA PRO A 130 3.29 -15.75 4.72
C PRO A 130 4.08 -14.45 4.88
N GLY A 131 3.47 -13.33 4.54
CA GLY A 131 4.03 -12.00 4.78
C GLY A 131 3.67 -11.45 6.16
N SER A 132 3.88 -10.14 6.33
CA SER A 132 3.50 -9.44 7.57
C SER A 132 2.85 -8.09 7.29
N VAL A 133 2.00 -7.65 8.20
CA VAL A 133 1.71 -6.22 8.38
C VAL A 133 2.50 -5.71 9.58
N ILE A 134 3.38 -4.74 9.33
CA ILE A 134 4.20 -4.10 10.36
C ILE A 134 3.56 -2.77 10.74
N PHE A 135 3.42 -2.53 12.05
CA PHE A 135 2.79 -1.34 12.60
C PHE A 135 3.80 -0.45 13.30
N TYR A 136 3.73 0.84 13.01
CA TYR A 136 4.48 1.91 13.67
C TYR A 136 3.53 3.02 14.12
N ASP A 137 3.94 3.83 15.09
CA ASP A 137 3.34 5.15 15.25
C ASP A 137 3.96 6.16 14.25
N THR A 138 3.35 7.35 14.11
CA THR A 138 3.87 8.41 13.22
C THR A 138 5.20 9.00 13.68
N ALA A 139 5.63 8.76 14.92
CA ALA A 139 6.96 9.13 15.41
C ALA A 139 8.04 8.10 15.01
N GLY A 140 7.64 6.97 14.40
CA GLY A 140 8.51 5.89 13.97
C GLY A 140 8.81 4.84 15.05
N THR A 141 8.04 4.81 16.13
CA THR A 141 8.12 3.77 17.15
C THR A 141 7.42 2.52 16.66
N PHE A 142 8.11 1.37 16.70
CA PHE A 142 7.50 0.07 16.40
C PHE A 142 6.38 -0.25 17.41
N VAL A 143 5.24 -0.72 16.91
CA VAL A 143 4.06 -1.08 17.71
C VAL A 143 3.86 -2.59 17.73
N ASP A 144 3.74 -3.22 16.54
CA ASP A 144 3.49 -4.64 16.41
C ASP A 144 3.83 -5.14 15.00
N ALA A 145 3.95 -6.47 14.83
CA ALA A 145 4.05 -7.11 13.52
C ALA A 145 3.16 -8.35 13.50
N VAL A 146 2.24 -8.40 12.55
CA VAL A 146 1.21 -9.42 12.45
C VAL A 146 1.41 -10.24 11.18
N THR A 147 1.58 -11.55 11.31
CA THR A 147 1.67 -12.45 10.16
C THR A 147 0.33 -12.52 9.43
N VAL A 148 0.36 -12.44 8.11
CA VAL A 148 -0.80 -12.49 7.21
C VAL A 148 -0.60 -13.52 6.11
N GLY A 149 -1.49 -13.58 5.11
CA GLY A 149 -1.33 -14.46 3.95
C GLY A 149 -0.05 -14.22 3.14
N ALA A 150 0.16 -15.06 2.12
CA ALA A 150 1.27 -14.89 1.19
C ALA A 150 1.07 -13.62 0.36
N LEU A 151 2.17 -12.95 0.04
CA LEU A 151 2.22 -11.74 -0.77
C LEU A 151 1.16 -10.68 -0.39
N PRO A 152 1.22 -10.08 0.81
CA PRO A 152 0.33 -8.98 1.18
C PRO A 152 0.62 -7.78 0.28
N ASP A 153 -0.27 -7.53 -0.66
CA ASP A 153 -0.10 -6.50 -1.69
C ASP A 153 -0.58 -5.14 -1.18
N MET A 154 -1.73 -5.12 -0.51
CA MET A 154 -2.40 -3.88 -0.09
C MET A 154 -2.88 -3.92 1.34
N VAL A 155 -2.77 -2.78 2.04
CA VAL A 155 -3.40 -2.56 3.34
C VAL A 155 -4.20 -1.26 3.33
N THR A 156 -5.36 -1.27 3.99
CA THR A 156 -6.18 -0.09 4.22
C THR A 156 -6.84 -0.14 5.60
N PHE A 157 -7.25 0.99 6.15
CA PHE A 157 -8.00 1.04 7.41
C PHE A 157 -9.50 1.14 7.15
N THR A 158 -10.30 0.60 8.08
CA THR A 158 -11.73 0.95 8.14
C THR A 158 -11.91 2.45 8.42
N PRO A 159 -13.03 3.08 8.03
CA PRO A 159 -13.25 4.52 8.24
C PRO A 159 -13.14 4.98 9.70
N ASP A 160 -13.38 4.09 10.67
CA ASP A 160 -13.24 4.36 12.10
C ASP A 160 -11.82 4.08 12.64
N GLY A 161 -10.90 3.65 11.78
CA GLY A 161 -9.51 3.34 12.12
C GLY A 161 -9.32 2.12 13.02
N GLN A 162 -10.36 1.34 13.31
CA GLN A 162 -10.29 0.25 14.30
C GLN A 162 -9.82 -1.08 13.73
N LYS A 163 -9.83 -1.23 12.40
CA LYS A 163 -9.35 -2.41 11.70
C LYS A 163 -8.44 -2.02 10.55
N ALA A 164 -7.37 -2.79 10.35
CA ALA A 164 -6.65 -2.84 9.09
C ALA A 164 -7.16 -4.04 8.28
N ILE A 165 -7.40 -3.84 6.99
CA ILE A 165 -7.80 -4.88 6.04
C ILE A 165 -6.70 -5.03 5.01
N VAL A 166 -6.31 -6.28 4.75
CA VAL A 166 -5.14 -6.62 3.94
C VAL A 166 -5.58 -7.53 2.81
N ALA A 167 -5.19 -7.21 1.58
CA ALA A 167 -5.26 -8.12 0.44
C ALA A 167 -3.95 -8.91 0.38
N GLY A 168 -4.03 -10.24 0.43
CA GLY A 168 -2.91 -11.13 0.18
C GLY A 168 -3.12 -11.82 -1.15
N GLU A 169 -2.31 -11.46 -2.14
CA GLU A 169 -2.45 -11.90 -3.53
C GLU A 169 -2.32 -13.43 -3.62
N GLY A 170 -1.32 -14.00 -2.94
CA GLY A 170 -1.10 -15.43 -2.96
C GLY A 170 -0.52 -15.97 -4.29
N GLU A 171 0.17 -15.11 -5.07
CA GLU A 171 0.65 -15.48 -6.42
C GLU A 171 1.48 -16.78 -6.45
N PRO A 172 1.30 -17.63 -7.48
CA PRO A 172 2.10 -18.83 -7.65
C PRO A 172 3.55 -18.50 -7.99
N ASN A 173 4.45 -19.43 -7.70
CA ASN A 173 5.81 -19.33 -8.23
C ASN A 173 5.83 -19.52 -9.76
N ASN A 174 6.93 -19.14 -10.40
CA ASN A 174 7.09 -19.24 -11.86
C ASN A 174 6.88 -20.67 -12.43
N ALA A 175 7.05 -21.70 -11.61
CA ALA A 175 6.86 -23.09 -12.00
C ALA A 175 5.41 -23.57 -11.82
N TYR A 176 4.55 -22.78 -11.17
CA TYR A 176 3.20 -23.13 -10.76
C TYR A 176 3.11 -24.44 -9.94
N ASP A 177 4.19 -24.79 -9.23
CA ASP A 177 4.22 -25.96 -8.34
C ASP A 177 4.09 -25.58 -6.85
N ASN A 178 4.15 -24.29 -6.55
CA ASN A 178 3.79 -23.71 -5.28
C ASN A 178 2.86 -22.51 -5.53
N ASP A 179 1.60 -22.68 -5.12
CA ASP A 179 0.49 -21.77 -5.41
C ASP A 179 -0.33 -21.59 -4.12
N PRO A 180 0.00 -20.58 -3.30
CA PRO A 180 -0.71 -20.26 -2.08
C PRO A 180 -2.18 -19.92 -2.32
N LEU A 181 -2.95 -19.78 -1.24
CA LEU A 181 -4.30 -19.24 -1.34
C LEU A 181 -4.24 -17.72 -1.39
N GLY A 182 -5.07 -17.10 -2.24
CA GLY A 182 -5.42 -15.70 -2.08
C GLY A 182 -6.21 -15.49 -0.79
N THR A 183 -5.94 -14.38 -0.11
CA THR A 183 -6.50 -14.12 1.23
C THR A 183 -6.95 -12.68 1.42
N VAL A 184 -7.90 -12.50 2.34
CA VAL A 184 -8.23 -11.20 2.93
C VAL A 184 -8.03 -11.31 4.42
N THR A 185 -7.11 -10.51 4.98
CA THR A 185 -6.87 -10.49 6.42
C THR A 185 -7.51 -9.27 7.07
N ILE A 186 -8.25 -9.49 8.17
CA ILE A 186 -8.80 -8.43 9.00
C ILE A 186 -8.02 -8.41 10.31
N ILE A 187 -7.36 -7.28 10.62
CA ILE A 187 -6.57 -7.08 11.82
C ILE A 187 -7.29 -6.08 12.71
N ASP A 188 -7.74 -6.51 13.90
CA ASP A 188 -8.30 -5.61 14.91
C ASP A 188 -7.17 -4.85 15.62
N VAL A 189 -7.08 -3.54 15.37
CA VAL A 189 -6.09 -2.64 15.97
C VAL A 189 -6.65 -1.80 17.12
N GLY A 190 -7.96 -1.87 17.35
CA GLY A 190 -8.64 -1.16 18.43
C GLY A 190 -8.66 0.36 18.24
N ALA A 191 -9.06 1.11 19.27
CA ALA A 191 -9.22 2.57 19.22
C ALA A 191 -8.38 3.29 20.27
N GLY A 192 -8.08 4.56 19.99
CA GLY A 192 -7.45 5.47 20.94
C GLY A 192 -6.05 5.02 21.40
N PRO A 193 -5.50 5.62 22.47
CA PRO A 193 -4.10 5.43 22.85
C PRO A 193 -3.70 3.98 23.19
N THR A 194 -4.67 3.12 23.53
CA THR A 194 -4.39 1.72 23.87
C THR A 194 -3.92 0.90 22.66
N ARG A 195 -4.19 1.32 21.42
CA ARG A 195 -3.72 0.60 20.22
C ARG A 195 -2.19 0.52 20.14
N PHE A 196 -1.48 1.51 20.70
CA PHE A 196 -0.02 1.55 20.68
C PHE A 196 0.64 0.57 21.66
N ALA A 197 -0.15 -0.22 22.41
CA ALA A 197 0.37 -1.35 23.17
C ALA A 197 0.63 -2.60 22.31
N GLY A 198 0.16 -2.63 21.05
CA GLY A 198 0.25 -3.79 20.16
C GLY A 198 -0.61 -4.97 20.64
N GLY A 199 -0.25 -6.19 20.22
CA GLY A 199 -1.00 -7.41 20.50
C GLY A 199 -2.23 -7.56 19.63
N PHE A 200 -2.14 -7.13 18.37
CA PHE A 200 -3.25 -7.13 17.44
C PHE A 200 -3.66 -8.55 17.04
N ALA A 201 -4.96 -8.74 16.84
CA ALA A 201 -5.52 -10.02 16.44
C ALA A 201 -5.87 -10.01 14.95
N ALA A 202 -5.40 -11.02 14.21
CA ALA A 202 -5.74 -11.20 12.80
C ALA A 202 -6.74 -12.34 12.60
N ASN A 203 -7.68 -12.13 11.70
CA ASN A 203 -8.53 -13.15 11.12
C ASN A 203 -8.25 -13.23 9.61
N ILE A 204 -7.67 -14.34 9.17
CA ILE A 204 -7.34 -14.58 7.77
C ILE A 204 -8.51 -15.32 7.12
N LEU A 205 -9.07 -14.74 6.07
CA LEU A 205 -10.12 -15.31 5.25
C LEU A 205 -9.52 -15.77 3.92
N ASP A 206 -10.04 -16.86 3.36
CA ASP A 206 -9.68 -17.38 2.06
C ASP A 206 -10.92 -17.69 1.22
N PHE A 207 -10.71 -18.14 -0.01
CA PHE A 207 -11.78 -18.44 -0.96
C PHE A 207 -12.09 -19.93 -1.08
N THR A 208 -11.64 -20.79 -0.15
CA THR A 208 -11.82 -22.25 -0.24
C THR A 208 -13.28 -22.67 -0.33
N SER A 209 -14.19 -21.89 0.24
CA SER A 209 -15.64 -22.10 0.12
C SER A 209 -16.16 -22.00 -1.32
N PHE A 210 -15.43 -21.33 -2.22
CA PHE A 210 -15.75 -21.17 -3.64
C PHE A 210 -15.12 -22.25 -4.54
N ASN A 211 -14.37 -23.21 -3.99
CA ASN A 211 -13.79 -24.32 -4.78
C ASN A 211 -14.84 -25.21 -5.44
N GLY A 212 -16.11 -25.12 -5.03
CA GLY A 212 -17.24 -25.77 -5.71
C GLY A 212 -17.64 -25.10 -7.03
N GLY A 213 -17.11 -23.91 -7.33
CA GLY A 213 -17.38 -23.14 -8.54
C GLY A 213 -17.71 -21.67 -8.24
N VAL A 214 -17.43 -20.82 -9.23
CA VAL A 214 -17.72 -19.39 -9.25
C VAL A 214 -18.56 -19.03 -10.48
N ASP A 215 -18.99 -17.77 -10.58
CA ASP A 215 -19.64 -17.28 -11.80
C ASP A 215 -18.71 -17.52 -13.01
N PRO A 216 -19.19 -18.10 -14.12
CA PRO A 216 -18.37 -18.34 -15.32
C PRO A 216 -17.76 -17.08 -15.96
N ALA A 217 -18.23 -15.87 -15.60
CA ALA A 217 -17.61 -14.61 -15.99
C ALA A 217 -16.30 -14.33 -15.24
N ILE A 218 -16.11 -14.94 -14.07
CA ILE A 218 -14.87 -14.87 -13.29
C ILE A 218 -13.85 -15.80 -13.95
N ARG A 219 -12.73 -15.22 -14.36
CA ARG A 219 -11.69 -15.95 -15.08
C ARG A 219 -10.87 -16.77 -14.09
N ILE A 220 -10.90 -18.09 -14.26
CA ILE A 220 -10.00 -19.02 -13.59
C ILE A 220 -9.03 -19.57 -14.64
N PHE A 221 -7.71 -19.37 -14.49
CA PHE A 221 -6.74 -19.61 -15.56
C PHE A 221 -5.44 -20.32 -15.14
N GLY A 222 -5.15 -20.40 -13.85
CA GLY A 222 -3.98 -21.04 -13.30
C GLY A 222 -3.94 -22.54 -13.61
N PRO A 223 -2.78 -23.07 -14.03
CA PRO A 223 -2.62 -24.47 -14.37
C PRO A 223 -2.79 -25.36 -13.13
N ASN A 224 -3.86 -26.16 -13.10
CA ASN A 224 -4.19 -27.06 -11.99
C ASN A 224 -4.51 -26.36 -10.66
N ALA A 225 -4.74 -25.05 -10.67
CA ALA A 225 -5.15 -24.30 -9.49
C ALA A 225 -6.59 -24.64 -9.09
N SER A 226 -6.86 -24.67 -7.79
CA SER A 226 -8.23 -24.51 -7.28
C SER A 226 -8.67 -23.06 -7.44
N VAL A 227 -9.99 -22.80 -7.38
CA VAL A 227 -10.50 -21.41 -7.40
C VAL A 227 -9.82 -20.57 -6.32
N ALA A 228 -9.66 -21.13 -5.12
CA ALA A 228 -9.10 -20.38 -4.00
C ALA A 228 -7.61 -20.06 -4.12
N GLN A 229 -6.88 -20.78 -4.97
CA GLN A 229 -5.50 -20.46 -5.32
C GLN A 229 -5.48 -19.41 -6.43
N ASP A 230 -6.33 -19.56 -7.44
CA ASP A 230 -6.34 -18.67 -8.61
C ASP A 230 -6.95 -17.29 -8.37
N LEU A 231 -7.77 -17.13 -7.32
CA LEU A 231 -8.32 -15.84 -6.94
C LEU A 231 -7.26 -15.06 -6.16
N GLU A 232 -6.77 -13.98 -6.74
CA GLU A 232 -5.65 -13.17 -6.24
C GLU A 232 -6.12 -11.75 -5.84
N PRO A 233 -6.41 -11.49 -4.55
CA PRO A 233 -6.77 -10.16 -4.04
C PRO A 233 -5.66 -9.13 -4.18
N GLU A 234 -5.98 -7.94 -4.71
CA GLU A 234 -4.98 -6.87 -4.93
C GLU A 234 -5.36 -5.58 -4.19
N TYR A 235 -6.49 -4.94 -4.51
CA TYR A 235 -6.93 -3.68 -3.90
C TYR A 235 -8.24 -3.82 -3.11
N ILE A 236 -8.34 -3.05 -2.02
CA ILE A 236 -9.50 -3.00 -1.14
C ILE A 236 -10.03 -1.57 -1.01
N ALA A 237 -11.33 -1.40 -1.23
CA ALA A 237 -12.06 -0.20 -0.85
C ALA A 237 -13.06 -0.53 0.26
N VAL A 238 -13.13 0.28 1.30
CA VAL A 238 -14.08 0.09 2.41
C VAL A 238 -15.24 1.07 2.29
N SER A 239 -16.47 0.58 2.46
CA SER A 239 -17.66 1.42 2.47
C SER A 239 -17.59 2.47 3.60
N PRO A 240 -18.23 3.65 3.44
CA PRO A 240 -18.16 4.72 4.44
C PRO A 240 -18.68 4.34 5.84
N ASP A 241 -19.58 3.36 5.92
CA ASP A 241 -20.11 2.83 7.18
C ASP A 241 -19.21 1.74 7.80
N GLY A 242 -18.12 1.36 7.13
CA GLY A 242 -17.16 0.36 7.58
C GLY A 242 -17.64 -1.09 7.49
N ASN A 243 -18.84 -1.35 6.95
CA ASN A 243 -19.45 -2.67 6.99
C ASN A 243 -19.11 -3.56 5.78
N THR A 244 -18.54 -3.00 4.71
CA THR A 244 -18.24 -3.75 3.49
C THR A 244 -16.86 -3.38 2.97
N ALA A 245 -16.02 -4.39 2.78
CA ALA A 245 -14.79 -4.29 2.01
C ALA A 245 -15.04 -4.86 0.61
N TYR A 246 -14.78 -4.07 -0.42
CA TYR A 246 -14.81 -4.45 -1.83
C TYR A 246 -13.39 -4.79 -2.24
N VAL A 247 -13.16 -6.01 -2.74
CA VAL A 247 -11.81 -6.55 -2.95
C VAL A 247 -11.64 -6.90 -4.41
N THR A 248 -10.75 -6.22 -5.12
CA THR A 248 -10.51 -6.51 -6.54
C THR A 248 -9.73 -7.81 -6.70
N LEU A 249 -10.15 -8.60 -7.69
CA LEU A 249 -9.48 -9.80 -8.17
C LEU A 249 -9.05 -9.53 -9.61
N GLN A 250 -7.97 -8.76 -9.76
CA GLN A 250 -7.65 -8.07 -11.02
C GLN A 250 -7.37 -9.06 -12.15
N GLU A 251 -6.64 -10.13 -11.85
CA GLU A 251 -6.35 -11.21 -12.80
C GLU A 251 -7.60 -12.01 -13.20
N ASN A 252 -8.62 -12.03 -12.33
CA ASN A 252 -9.86 -12.78 -12.54
C ASN A 252 -11.00 -11.94 -13.14
N ASN A 253 -10.82 -10.63 -13.31
CA ASN A 253 -11.86 -9.65 -13.71
C ASN A 253 -13.07 -9.64 -12.76
N ALA A 254 -12.83 -9.69 -11.45
CA ALA A 254 -13.88 -9.77 -10.44
C ALA A 254 -13.67 -8.81 -9.25
N LEU A 255 -14.69 -8.70 -8.40
CA LEU A 255 -14.70 -7.90 -7.17
C LEU A 255 -15.56 -8.59 -6.09
#